data_AF-A0A5C4XFF1-F1
#
_entry.id   AF-A0A5C4XFF1-F1
#
_cell.length_a   1.000
_cell.length_b   1.000
_cell.length_c   1.000
_cell.angle_alpha   90.00
_cell.angle_beta   90.00
_cell.angle_gamma   90.00
#
_symmetry.space_group_name_H-M   'P 1'
#
loop_
_entity.id
_entity.type
_entity.pdbx_description
1 polymer ?
#
loop_
_entity_poly.entity_id
_entity_poly.type
_entity_poly.pdbx_seq_one_letter_code
_entity_poly.pdbx_strand_id
1 'polypeptide(L)' 'MAVTIKELVVPGMKPKELIEAVKERHPKASKKEIARAAFLTVILSAEFDPDDTQALHDLAMDTRDEPGS' A
#
# COMPACT_ATOMS: atom_id res chain seq x y z
N MET A 1 -6.89 -0.44 -8.85
CA MET A 1 -6.15 -0.74 -7.61
C MET A 1 -5.49 0.48 -6.99
N ALA A 2 -4.70 1.28 -7.72
CA ALA A 2 -4.05 2.47 -7.13
C ALA A 2 -5.04 3.47 -6.49
N VAL A 3 -6.13 3.84 -7.18
CA VAL A 3 -7.21 4.69 -6.62
C VAL A 3 -7.82 4.06 -5.36
N THR A 4 -8.10 2.76 -5.40
CA THR A 4 -8.64 2.01 -4.25
C THR A 4 -7.69 2.02 -3.05
N ILE A 5 -6.37 1.91 -3.28
CA ILE A 5 -5.38 1.97 -2.22
C ILE A 5 -5.30 3.38 -1.64
N LYS A 6 -5.34 4.42 -2.48
CA LYS A 6 -5.36 5.82 -2.04
C LYS A 6 -6.58 6.16 -1.18
N GLU A 7 -7.74 5.59 -1.50
CA GLU A 7 -8.97 5.77 -0.70
C GLU A 7 -8.98 5.00 0.62
N LEU A 8 -8.22 3.91 0.72
CA LEU A 8 -8.22 3.01 1.89
C LEU A 8 -7.08 3.29 2.87
N VAL A 9 -5.95 3.80 2.37
CA VAL A 9 -4.80 4.15 3.19
C VAL A 9 -5.17 5.32 4.11
N VAL A 10 -4.94 5.12 5.40
CA VAL A 10 -5.02 6.16 6.43
C VAL A 10 -3.70 6.21 7.21
N PRO A 11 -3.31 7.37 7.77
CA PRO A 11 -2.09 7.48 8.57
C PRO A 11 -2.11 6.46 9.74
N GLY A 12 -1.02 5.69 9.88
CA GLY A 12 -0.88 4.66 10.92
C GLY A 12 -1.50 3.29 10.62
N MET A 13 -2.07 3.09 9.42
CA MET A 13 -2.58 1.79 8.98
C MET A 13 -1.46 0.76 8.78
N LYS A 14 -1.67 -0.48 9.21
CA LYS A 14 -0.69 -1.56 9.00
C LYS A 14 -0.78 -2.18 7.61
N PRO A 15 0.31 -2.74 7.05
CA PRO A 15 0.30 -3.40 5.74
C PRO A 15 -0.75 -4.51 5.61
N LYS A 16 -0.97 -5.29 6.68
CA LYS A 16 -1.98 -6.36 6.68
C LYS A 16 -3.40 -5.82 6.55
N GLU A 17 -3.72 -4.72 7.24
CA GLU A 17 -5.05 -4.11 7.21
C GLU A 17 -5.35 -3.56 5.81
N LEU A 18 -4.37 -2.93 5.16
CA LEU A 18 -4.51 -2.50 3.77
C LEU A 18 -4.75 -3.69 2.83
N ILE A 19 -3.99 -4.78 2.99
CA ILE A 19 -4.14 -5.98 2.15
C ILE A 19 -5.54 -6.58 2.30
N GLU A 20 -6.07 -6.66 3.52
CA GLU A 20 -7.42 -7.17 3.76
C GLU A 20 -8.48 -6.25 3.14
N ALA A 21 -8.41 -4.94 3.37
CA ALA A 21 -9.35 -3.97 2.81
C ALA A 21 -9.32 -3.95 1.26
N VAL A 22 -8.13 -4.09 0.65
CA VAL A 22 -8.01 -4.18 -0.81
C VAL A 22 -8.57 -5.50 -1.33
N LYS A 23 -8.40 -6.60 -0.60
CA LYS A 23 -8.95 -7.91 -0.98
C LYS A 23 -10.47 -7.98 -0.87
N GLU A 24 -11.09 -7.24 0.05
CA GLU A 24 -12.56 -7.14 0.09
C GLU A 24 -13.11 -6.52 -1.19
N ARG A 25 -12.46 -5.48 -1.72
CA ARG A 25 -12.86 -4.85 -2.99
C ARG A 25 -12.35 -5.58 -4.23
N HIS A 26 -11.21 -6.27 -4.12
CA HIS A 26 -10.56 -7.01 -5.21
C HIS A 26 -10.18 -8.44 -4.76
N PRO A 27 -11.16 -9.37 -4.66
CA PRO A 27 -10.92 -10.70 -4.10
C PRO A 27 -9.92 -11.55 -4.88
N LYS A 28 -9.73 -11.23 -6.16
CA LYS A 28 -8.79 -11.91 -7.06
C LYS A 28 -7.36 -11.34 -7.00
N ALA A 29 -7.16 -10.21 -6.32
CA ALA A 29 -5.85 -9.57 -6.26
C ALA A 29 -4.90 -10.39 -5.37
N SER A 30 -3.74 -10.74 -5.94
CA SER A 30 -2.67 -11.38 -5.17
C SER A 30 -2.00 -10.37 -4.23
N LYS A 31 -1.41 -10.86 -3.12
CA LYS A 31 -0.62 -10.02 -2.22
C LYS A 31 0.47 -9.23 -2.96
N LYS A 32 1.11 -9.84 -3.97
CA LYS A 32 2.15 -9.19 -4.78
C LYS A 32 1.61 -8.02 -5.61
N GLU A 33 0.43 -8.19 -6.22
CA GLU A 33 -0.20 -7.10 -6.99
C GLU A 33 -0.61 -5.94 -6.08
N ILE A 34 -1.12 -6.25 -4.88
CA ILE A 34 -1.50 -5.24 -3.89
C ILE A 34 -0.26 -4.46 -3.41
N ALA A 35 0.80 -5.16 -3.01
CA ALA A 35 2.05 -4.53 -2.59
C ALA A 35 2.67 -3.67 -3.71
N ARG A 36 2.68 -4.17 -4.95
CA ARG A 36 3.19 -3.43 -6.11
C ARG A 36 2.36 -2.17 -6.39
N ALA A 37 1.03 -2.27 -6.30
CA ALA A 37 0.16 -1.13 -6.51
C ALA A 37 0.26 -0.10 -5.37
N ALA A 38 0.46 -0.55 -4.13
CA ALA A 38 0.72 0.33 -2.99
C ALA A 38 2.04 1.09 -3.19
N PHE A 39 3.12 0.38 -3.52
CA PHE A 39 4.43 0.96 -3.83
C PHE A 39 4.37 2.01 -4.96
N LEU A 40 3.67 1.68 -6.05
CA LEU A 40 3.48 2.60 -7.16
C LEU A 40 2.70 3.86 -6.74
N THR A 41 1.70 3.70 -5.86
CA THR A 41 0.91 4.81 -5.33
C THR A 41 1.76 5.74 -4.45
N VAL A 42 2.74 5.21 -3.71
CA VAL A 42 3.74 6.00 -2.95
C VAL A 42 4.54 6.89 -3.87
N ILE A 43 5.16 6.30 -4.89
CA ILE A 43 6.03 7.00 -5.85
C ILE A 43 5.23 8.10 -6.56
N LEU A 44 4.02 7.79 -7.00
CA LEU A 44 3.14 8.76 -7.67
C LEU A 44 2.58 9.82 -6.71
N SER A 45 2.60 9.62 -5.40
CA SER A 45 2.18 10.63 -4.43
C SER A 45 3.35 11.51 -3.97
N ALA A 46 4.57 10.98 -4.01
CA ALA A 46 5.83 11.72 -3.82
C ALA A 46 6.05 12.87 -4.79
N GLU A 47 5.49 12.77 -5.99
CA GLU A 47 5.51 13.87 -6.96
C GLU A 47 4.43 14.96 -6.68
N PHE A 48 3.47 14.71 -5.78
CA PHE A 48 2.28 15.56 -5.62
C PHE A 48 2.03 16.08 -4.18
N ASP A 49 2.47 15.38 -3.12
CA ASP A 49 2.35 15.85 -1.72
C ASP A 49 3.34 15.12 -0.76
N PRO A 50 4.26 15.82 -0.07
CA PRO A 50 5.26 15.18 0.79
C PRO A 50 4.68 14.47 2.03
N ASP A 51 3.53 14.88 2.56
CA ASP A 51 2.95 14.25 3.77
C ASP A 51 2.34 12.86 3.47
N ASP A 52 1.67 12.70 2.31
CA ASP A 52 1.18 11.40 1.83
C ASP A 52 2.32 10.42 1.53
N THR A 53 3.50 10.95 1.18
CA THR A 53 4.67 10.17 0.79
C THR A 53 5.29 9.43 1.96
N GLN A 54 5.32 10.05 3.13
CA GLN A 54 5.95 9.47 4.32
C GLN A 54 5.16 8.27 4.85
N ALA A 55 3.84 8.40 4.98
CA ALA A 55 2.97 7.32 5.46
C ALA A 55 3.01 6.09 4.54
N LEU A 56 3.14 6.35 3.24
CA LEU A 56 3.23 5.33 2.21
C LEU A 56 4.63 4.68 2.13
N HIS A 57 5.70 5.44 2.37
CA HIS A 57 7.08 4.92 2.45
C HIS A 57 7.26 3.93 3.60
N ASP A 58 6.77 4.27 4.80
CA ASP A 58 6.88 3.43 5.99
C ASP A 58 6.16 2.08 5.80
N LEU A 59 5.00 2.12 5.15
CA LEU A 59 4.23 0.92 4.78
C LEU A 59 5.00 -0.01 3.83
N ALA A 60 5.72 0.55 2.85
CA ALA A 60 6.47 -0.22 1.86
C ALA A 60 7.73 -0.88 2.46
N MET A 61 8.38 -0.24 3.43
CA MET A 61 9.53 -0.80 4.14
C MET A 61 9.12 -1.98 5.03
N ASP A 62 8.03 -1.84 5.77
CA ASP A 62 7.50 -2.91 6.64
C ASP A 62 7.07 -4.17 5.86
N THR A 63 6.72 -4.02 4.58
CA THR A 63 6.34 -5.15 3.72
C THR A 63 7.55 -5.87 3.09
N ARG A 64 8.76 -5.28 3.16
CA ARG A 64 10.00 -5.87 2.63
C ARG A 64 10.75 -6.75 3.63
N ASP A 65 10.53 -6.54 4.93
CA ASP A 65 11.22 -7.25 6.01
C ASP A 65 10.53 -8.55 6.48
N GLU A 66 9.52 -9.06 5.75
CA GLU A 66 9.14 -10.48 5.90
C GLU A 66 10.15 -11.33 5.10
N PRO A 67 11.09 -12.06 5.76
CA PRO A 67 12.03 -12.91 5.06
C PRO A 67 11.25 -14.01 4.33
N GLY A 68 11.48 -14.08 3.03
CA GLY A 68 10.90 -15.10 2.15
C GLY A 68 11.10 -16.50 2.72
N SER A 69 10.01 -17.25 2.76
CA SER A 69 10.02 -18.72 2.83
C SER A 69 10.69 -19.34 1.61
#